data_AF-W6Q5Z8-F1
#
_entry.id   AF-W6Q5Z8-F1
#
_cell.length_a   1.000
_cell.length_b   1.000
_cell.length_c   1.000
_cell.angle_alpha   90.00
_cell.angle_beta   90.00
_cell.angle_gamma   90.00
#
_symmetry.space_group_name_H-M   'P 1'
#
loop_
_entity.id
_entity.type
_entity.pdbx_description
1 polymer ?
#
loop_
_entity_poly.entity_id
_entity_poly.type
_entity_poly.pdbx_seq_one_letter_code
_entity_poly.pdbx_strand_id
1 'polypeptide(L)'
;MTTSLEYLVGLEGTEVTLNSSPQPLFHTGTWEIVEKLEENAEVEDERDVADGLGPSDVAGKFLCRPAGSDAQKIAFMRIYKQIPIAGTEFQKPTIRAAQAVESPDYIELIALKDLREQGCDAVPKLLGYHSGK
;
A
#
# COMPACT_ATOMS: atom_id res chain seq x y z
N MET A 1 -20.60 7.00 18.70
CA MET A 1 -19.91 5.91 17.98
C MET A 1 -19.27 6.56 16.77
N THR A 2 -18.01 6.94 16.85
CA THR A 2 -17.24 7.41 15.70
C THR A 2 -16.92 6.17 14.88
N THR A 3 -17.68 5.94 13.81
CA THR A 3 -17.32 4.97 12.79
C THR A 3 -16.00 5.45 12.17
N SER A 4 -14.91 4.71 12.41
CA SER A 4 -13.67 4.92 11.68
C SER A 4 -13.96 4.72 10.20
N LEU A 5 -13.62 5.71 9.37
CA LEU A 5 -13.80 5.60 7.94
C LEU A 5 -12.83 4.54 7.41
N GLU A 6 -13.34 3.56 6.67
CA GLU A 6 -12.50 2.57 5.99
C GLU A 6 -12.27 2.96 4.54
N TYR A 7 -11.01 2.93 4.09
CA TYR A 7 -10.62 3.39 2.76
C TYR A 7 -10.30 2.26 1.77
N LEU A 8 -9.90 1.10 2.28
CA LEU A 8 -9.56 -0.10 1.52
C LEU A 8 -10.61 -1.19 1.80
N VAL A 9 -11.77 -1.05 1.18
CA VAL A 9 -12.90 -1.97 1.34
C VAL A 9 -13.13 -2.80 0.08
N GLY A 10 -13.60 -4.04 0.26
CA GLY A 10 -14.01 -4.92 -0.84
C GLY A 10 -12.85 -5.37 -1.72
N LEU A 11 -11.67 -5.58 -1.14
CA LEU A 11 -10.49 -6.05 -1.86
C LEU A 11 -10.34 -7.58 -1.79
N GLU A 12 -11.02 -8.25 -0.87
CA GLU A 12 -11.05 -9.71 -0.77
C GLU A 12 -11.55 -10.36 -2.07
N GLY A 13 -10.85 -11.41 -2.51
CA GLY A 13 -11.05 -12.08 -3.79
C GLY A 13 -10.42 -11.36 -4.99
N THR A 14 -9.82 -10.18 -4.80
CA THR A 14 -9.12 -9.47 -5.90
C THR A 14 -7.78 -10.12 -6.18
N GLU A 15 -7.50 -10.35 -7.47
CA GLU A 15 -6.21 -10.82 -7.95
C GLU A 15 -5.29 -9.65 -8.31
N VAL A 16 -4.07 -9.68 -7.77
CA VAL A 16 -3.00 -8.72 -8.02
C VAL A 16 -1.85 -9.42 -8.71
N THR A 17 -1.49 -8.97 -9.91
CA THR A 17 -0.38 -9.54 -10.68
C THR A 17 0.87 -8.70 -10.51
N LEU A 18 1.92 -9.30 -9.95
CA LEU A 18 3.25 -8.71 -9.85
C LEU A 18 4.05 -9.11 -11.10
N ASN A 19 4.28 -8.13 -12.00
CA ASN A 19 5.04 -8.33 -13.23
C ASN A 19 6.55 -8.33 -12.96
N SER A 20 7.31 -8.96 -13.87
CA SER A 20 8.78 -9.01 -13.79
C SER A 20 9.35 -7.60 -13.74
N SER A 21 9.93 -7.22 -12.60
CA SER A 21 10.88 -6.12 -12.55
C SER A 21 12.22 -6.62 -13.11
N PRO A 22 13.06 -5.77 -13.73
CA PRO A 22 14.40 -6.16 -14.16
C PRO A 22 15.32 -6.59 -13.01
N GLN A 23 14.90 -6.41 -11.75
CA GLN A 23 15.64 -6.90 -10.60
C GLN A 23 15.33 -8.39 -10.34
N PRO A 24 16.33 -9.30 -10.41
CA PRO A 24 16.15 -10.75 -10.33
C PRO A 24 15.67 -11.28 -8.96
N LEU A 25 15.48 -10.39 -7.98
CA LEU A 25 15.07 -10.74 -6.62
C LEU A 25 13.55 -10.77 -6.42
N PHE A 26 12.76 -10.31 -7.40
CA PHE A 26 11.31 -10.24 -7.29
C PHE A 26 10.63 -11.43 -7.98
N HIS A 27 9.68 -12.02 -7.26
CA HIS A 27 8.80 -13.07 -7.74
C HIS A 27 7.74 -12.48 -8.66
N THR A 28 7.62 -13.07 -9.83
CA THR A 28 6.49 -12.87 -10.73
C THR A 28 5.35 -13.80 -10.33
N GLY A 29 4.14 -13.29 -10.28
CA GLY A 29 2.98 -14.12 -10.03
C GLY A 29 1.72 -13.33 -9.72
N THR A 30 0.59 -14.02 -9.84
CA THR A 30 -0.72 -13.51 -9.46
C THR A 30 -1.04 -13.96 -8.04
N TRP A 31 -1.48 -13.03 -7.21
CA TRP A 31 -1.81 -13.23 -5.80
C TRP A 31 -3.25 -12.81 -5.56
N GLU A 32 -4.03 -13.65 -4.91
CA GLU A 32 -5.39 -13.32 -4.47
C GLU A 32 -5.33 -12.74 -3.06
N ILE A 33 -6.02 -11.62 -2.83
CA ILE A 33 -6.26 -11.06 -1.50
C ILE A 33 -7.32 -11.91 -0.81
N VAL A 34 -6.95 -12.53 0.31
CA VAL A 34 -7.83 -13.42 1.08
C VAL A 34 -8.56 -12.65 2.17
N GLU A 35 -7.82 -11.81 2.89
CA GLU A 35 -8.33 -11.13 4.09
C GLU A 35 -7.59 -9.82 4.32
N LYS A 36 -8.32 -8.75 4.67
CA LYS A 36 -7.77 -7.53 5.25
C LYS A 36 -7.47 -7.74 6.74
N LEU A 37 -6.21 -7.57 7.12
CA LEU A 37 -5.74 -7.77 8.49
C LEU A 37 -5.67 -6.46 9.28
N GLU A 38 -5.29 -5.38 8.60
CA GLU A 38 -5.05 -4.08 9.23
C GLU A 38 -5.22 -2.96 8.20
N GLU A 39 -5.66 -1.80 8.67
CA GLU A 39 -5.67 -0.54 7.92
C GLU A 39 -5.26 0.58 8.87
N ASN A 40 -4.28 1.39 8.45
CA ASN A 40 -3.89 2.59 9.15
C ASN A 40 -3.99 3.77 8.18
N ALA A 41 -4.73 4.82 8.55
CA ALA A 41 -4.91 6.01 7.74
C ALA A 41 -4.20 7.20 8.41
N GLU A 42 -3.35 7.88 7.65
CA GLU A 42 -2.67 9.11 8.03
C GLU A 42 -3.38 10.26 7.32
N VAL A 43 -4.30 10.90 8.06
CA VAL A 43 -5.17 11.95 7.53
C VAL A 43 -4.62 13.31 7.94
N GLU A 44 -3.80 13.87 7.06
CA GLU A 44 -3.24 15.22 7.20
C GLU A 44 -4.28 16.32 6.91
N ASP A 45 -4.20 17.43 7.65
CA ASP A 45 -4.92 18.67 7.32
C ASP A 45 -4.07 19.62 6.44
N GLU A 46 -4.64 20.74 5.98
CA GLU A 46 -3.93 21.69 5.12
C GLU A 46 -2.64 22.25 5.76
N ARG A 47 -2.60 22.39 7.09
CA ARG A 47 -1.43 22.89 7.82
C ARG A 47 -0.36 21.81 7.91
N ASP A 48 -0.74 20.58 8.20
CA ASP A 48 0.18 19.45 8.24
C ASP A 48 0.90 19.27 6.88
N VAL A 49 0.14 19.35 5.78
CA VAL A 49 0.71 19.33 4.43
C VAL A 49 1.63 20.54 4.19
N ALA A 50 1.23 21.75 4.62
CA ALA A 50 2.04 22.95 4.48
C ALA A 50 3.35 22.90 5.31
N ASP A 51 3.32 22.21 6.45
CA ASP A 51 4.48 21.96 7.32
C ASP A 51 5.36 20.80 6.81
N GLY A 52 4.94 20.13 5.73
CA GLY A 52 5.75 19.14 5.01
C GLY A 52 5.59 17.71 5.50
N LEU A 53 4.49 17.35 6.17
CA LEU A 53 4.22 15.98 6.63
C LEU A 53 3.96 14.99 5.47
N GLY A 54 3.71 15.51 4.26
CA GLY A 54 3.46 14.70 3.06
C GLY A 54 1.98 14.61 2.71
N PRO A 55 1.61 13.79 1.71
CA PRO A 55 0.21 13.58 1.34
C PRO A 55 -0.49 12.70 2.37
N SER A 56 -1.79 12.92 2.58
CA SER A 56 -2.60 11.97 3.35
C SER A 56 -2.65 10.61 2.63
N ASP A 57 -2.50 9.54 3.39
CA ASP A 57 -2.51 8.19 2.84
C ASP A 57 -3.20 7.17 3.75
N VAL A 58 -3.37 5.97 3.21
CA VAL A 58 -3.80 4.80 3.96
C VAL A 58 -2.93 3.62 3.57
N ALA A 59 -2.45 2.90 4.58
CA ALA A 59 -1.67 1.68 4.44
C ALA A 59 -2.48 0.48 4.95
N GLY A 60 -2.84 -0.42 4.04
CA GLY A 60 -3.49 -1.69 4.37
C GLY A 60 -2.50 -2.85 4.43
N LYS A 61 -2.75 -3.82 5.30
CA LYS A 61 -2.07 -5.10 5.35
C LYS A 61 -3.05 -6.22 5.07
N PHE A 62 -2.71 -7.07 4.11
CA PHE A 62 -3.59 -8.13 3.63
C PHE A 62 -2.90 -9.48 3.69
N LEU A 63 -3.65 -10.52 4.02
CA LEU A 63 -3.27 -11.90 3.80
C LEU A 63 -3.54 -12.27 2.34
N CYS A 64 -2.54 -12.83 1.67
CA CYS A 64 -2.64 -13.23 0.27
C CYS A 64 -2.14 -14.64 0.05
N ARG A 65 -2.59 -15.26 -1.03
CA ARG A 65 -2.11 -16.56 -1.52
C ARG A 65 -1.87 -16.53 -3.02
N PRO A 66 -1.01 -17.39 -3.58
CA PRO A 66 -0.88 -17.53 -5.03
C PRO A 66 -2.24 -17.87 -5.66
N ALA A 67 -2.63 -17.13 -6.70
CA ALA A 67 -3.88 -17.38 -7.41
C ALA A 67 -3.85 -18.75 -8.11
N GLY A 68 -5.00 -19.44 -8.13
CA GLY A 68 -5.14 -20.75 -8.77
C GLY A 68 -4.36 -21.90 -8.11
N SER A 69 -3.84 -21.71 -6.90
CA SER A 69 -3.12 -22.74 -6.16
C SER A 69 -3.85 -23.13 -4.87
N ASP A 70 -3.97 -24.43 -4.62
CA ASP A 70 -4.37 -24.99 -3.30
C ASP A 70 -3.25 -24.88 -2.24
N ALA A 71 -2.15 -24.20 -2.57
CA ALA A 71 -0.98 -24.13 -1.71
C ALA A 71 -1.26 -23.38 -0.40
N GLN A 72 -0.73 -23.93 0.70
CA GLN A 72 -0.65 -23.28 2.02
C GLN A 72 0.31 -22.06 2.05
N LYS A 73 0.86 -21.64 0.91
CA LYS A 73 1.79 -20.52 0.87
C LYS A 73 1.02 -19.23 1.06
N ILE A 74 1.14 -18.64 2.23
CA ILE A 74 0.60 -17.33 2.56
C ILE A 74 1.69 -16.25 2.45
N ALA A 75 1.28 -15.05 2.11
CA ALA A 75 2.12 -13.86 2.10
C ALA A 75 1.34 -12.68 2.68
N PHE A 76 2.07 -11.66 3.13
CA PHE A 76 1.48 -10.37 3.44
C PHE A 76 1.66 -9.41 2.26
N MET A 77 0.61 -8.69 1.89
CA MET A 77 0.65 -7.61 0.92
C MET A 77 0.40 -6.28 1.64
N ARG A 78 1.27 -5.29 1.39
CA ARG A 78 1.07 -3.90 1.78
C ARG A 78 0.52 -3.13 0.58
N ILE A 79 -0.63 -2.48 0.76
CA ILE A 79 -1.23 -1.60 -0.25
C ILE A 79 -1.27 -0.20 0.35
N TYR A 80 -0.68 0.75 -0.36
CA TYR A 80 -0.75 2.17 -0.01
C TYR A 80 -1.64 2.89 -1.00
N LYS A 81 -2.45 3.82 -0.51
CA LYS A 81 -3.36 4.63 -1.33
C LYS A 81 -3.40 6.05 -0.78
N GLN A 82 -3.19 7.03 -1.63
CA GLN A 82 -3.39 8.43 -1.24
C GLN A 82 -4.88 8.72 -1.09
N ILE A 83 -5.21 9.46 -0.04
CA ILE A 83 -6.58 9.83 0.33
C ILE A 83 -6.70 11.37 0.36
N PRO A 84 -7.92 11.93 0.33
CA PRO A 84 -8.08 13.38 0.41
C PRO A 84 -7.60 13.92 1.76
N ILE A 85 -7.05 15.13 1.75
CA ILE A 85 -6.71 15.85 3.00
C ILE A 85 -7.99 16.17 3.77
N ALA A 86 -7.87 16.26 5.09
CA ALA A 86 -9.00 16.52 6.00
C ALA A 86 -9.80 17.76 5.57
N GLY A 87 -11.13 17.61 5.49
CA GLY A 87 -12.04 18.70 5.13
C GLY A 87 -12.25 18.90 3.62
N THR A 88 -11.58 18.12 2.78
CA THR A 88 -11.74 18.18 1.31
C THR A 88 -12.45 16.97 0.71
N GLU A 89 -12.94 16.04 1.53
CA GLU A 89 -13.52 14.76 1.13
C GLU A 89 -14.71 14.93 0.17
N PHE A 90 -15.49 15.99 0.37
CA PHE A 90 -16.67 16.34 -0.44
C PHE A 90 -16.40 17.39 -1.52
N GLN A 91 -15.15 17.83 -1.67
CA GLN A 91 -14.77 18.75 -2.75
C GLN A 91 -14.83 18.05 -4.11
N LYS A 92 -14.82 18.86 -5.17
CA LYS A 92 -14.83 18.37 -6.55
C LYS A 92 -13.69 17.37 -6.78
N PRO A 93 -13.89 16.30 -7.57
CA PRO A 93 -12.85 15.31 -7.84
C PRO A 93 -11.53 15.91 -8.34
N THR A 94 -11.58 17.01 -9.10
CA THR A 94 -10.38 17.71 -9.60
C THR A 94 -9.56 18.35 -8.48
N ILE A 95 -10.19 18.83 -7.41
CA ILE A 95 -9.50 19.39 -6.24
C ILE A 95 -8.80 18.28 -5.47
N ARG A 96 -9.51 17.17 -5.21
CA ARG A 96 -8.94 16.01 -4.52
C ARG A 96 -7.82 15.35 -5.33
N ALA A 97 -7.96 15.25 -6.65
CA ALA A 97 -6.93 14.69 -7.51
C ALA A 97 -5.65 15.55 -7.53
N ALA A 98 -5.76 16.86 -7.39
CA ALA A 98 -4.62 17.77 -7.35
C ALA A 98 -3.78 17.65 -6.06
N GLN A 99 -4.31 16.99 -5.02
CA GLN A 99 -3.58 16.72 -3.78
C GLN A 99 -2.64 15.51 -3.91
N ALA A 100 -2.88 14.64 -4.89
CA ALA A 100 -2.10 13.43 -5.06
C ALA A 100 -0.72 13.72 -5.65
N VAL A 101 0.31 13.08 -5.10
CA VAL A 101 1.68 13.10 -5.63
C VAL A 101 1.94 11.89 -6.53
N GLU A 102 2.75 12.06 -7.56
CA GLU A 102 3.02 11.00 -8.56
C GLU A 102 3.81 9.82 -7.98
N SER A 103 4.78 10.10 -7.11
CA SER A 103 5.67 9.09 -6.52
C SER A 103 5.86 9.36 -5.03
N PRO A 104 4.89 8.95 -4.18
CA PRO A 104 5.03 9.08 -2.74
C PRO A 104 6.14 8.15 -2.22
N ASP A 105 7.00 8.69 -1.36
CA ASP A 105 8.03 7.93 -0.67
C ASP A 105 7.44 7.25 0.57
N TYR A 106 7.17 5.95 0.47
CA TYR A 106 6.71 5.17 1.61
C TYR A 106 7.90 4.71 2.46
N ILE A 107 8.07 5.33 3.63
CA ILE A 107 9.20 5.11 4.55
C ILE A 107 9.39 3.62 4.88
N GLU A 108 8.31 2.88 5.10
CA GLU A 108 8.38 1.44 5.36
C GLU A 108 9.00 0.67 4.19
N LEU A 109 8.60 0.97 2.95
CA LEU A 109 9.15 0.30 1.77
C LEU A 109 10.64 0.63 1.58
N ILE A 110 11.04 1.88 1.84
CA ILE A 110 12.45 2.30 1.80
C ILE A 110 13.24 1.53 2.86
N ALA A 111 12.79 1.52 4.11
CA ALA A 111 13.46 0.81 5.19
C ALA A 111 13.58 -0.70 4.92
N LEU A 112 12.55 -1.34 4.38
CA LEU A 112 12.58 -2.76 4.02
C LEU A 112 13.58 -3.07 2.90
N LYS A 113 13.75 -2.15 1.93
CA LYS A 113 14.76 -2.28 0.88
C LYS A 113 16.16 -2.14 1.47
N ASP A 114 16.41 -1.07 2.22
CA ASP A 114 17.72 -0.77 2.79
C ASP A 114 18.21 -1.88 3.74
N LEU A 115 17.35 -2.34 4.64
CA LEU A 115 17.68 -3.41 5.58
C LEU A 115 17.96 -4.73 4.86
N ARG A 116 17.23 -5.03 3.78
CA ARG A 116 17.50 -6.19 2.94
C ARG A 116 18.85 -6.09 2.25
N GLU A 117 19.17 -4.93 1.67
CA GLU A 117 20.45 -4.71 0.99
C GLU A 117 21.64 -4.86 1.95
N GLN A 118 21.43 -4.53 3.23
CA GLN A 118 22.39 -4.74 4.30
C GLN A 118 22.44 -6.19 4.82
N GLY A 119 21.62 -7.10 4.29
CA GLY A 119 21.61 -8.52 4.69
C GLY A 119 20.92 -8.80 6.02
N CYS A 120 19.96 -7.97 6.44
CA CYS A 120 19.20 -8.22 7.66
C CYS A 120 18.22 -9.40 7.49
N ASP A 121 18.50 -10.53 8.15
CA ASP A 121 17.69 -11.75 8.08
C ASP A 121 16.31 -11.62 8.78
N ALA A 122 16.13 -10.61 9.63
CA ALA A 122 14.85 -10.36 10.30
C ALA A 122 13.79 -9.73 9.36
N VAL A 123 14.22 -9.20 8.21
CA VAL A 123 13.32 -8.54 7.26
C VAL A 123 12.60 -9.58 6.42
N PRO A 124 11.26 -9.50 6.31
CA PRO A 124 10.50 -10.40 5.45
C PRO A 124 11.01 -10.41 4.02
N LYS A 125 10.84 -11.54 3.34
CA LYS A 125 11.19 -11.60 1.93
C LYS A 125 10.24 -10.71 1.12
N LEU A 126 10.64 -9.48 0.75
CA LEU A 126 9.97 -8.66 -0.25
C LEU A 126 9.90 -9.42 -1.59
N LEU A 127 8.71 -9.92 -1.91
CA LEU A 127 8.45 -10.74 -3.09
C LEU A 127 8.30 -9.89 -4.35
N GLY A 128 7.89 -8.63 -4.21
CA GLY A 128 7.71 -7.71 -5.31
C GLY A 128 7.10 -6.42 -4.79
N TYR A 129 7.20 -5.36 -5.57
CA TYR A 129 6.42 -4.16 -5.37
C TYR A 129 6.00 -3.63 -6.73
N HIS A 130 4.84 -2.98 -6.77
CA HIS A 130 4.35 -2.24 -7.92
C HIS A 130 3.92 -0.87 -7.40
N SER A 131 4.58 0.18 -7.85
CA SER A 131 4.03 1.53 -7.83
C SER A 131 3.20 1.70 -9.10
N GLY A 132 2.15 2.53 -9.04
CA GLY A 132 1.28 2.79 -10.20
C GLY A 132 2.05 3.07 -11.50
N LYS A 133 1.39 2.82 -12.63
CA LYS A 133 1.92 3.09 -13.97
C LYS A 133 2.37 4.53 -14.14
#